data_AF-A0A2Z6RGD6-F1
#
_entry.id   AF-A0A2Z6RGD6-F1
#
_cell.length_a   1.000
_cell.length_b   1.000
_cell.length_c   1.000
_cell.angle_alpha   90.00
_cell.angle_beta   90.00
_cell.angle_gamma   90.00
#
_symmetry.space_group_name_H-M   'P 1'
#
loop_
_entity.id
_entity.type
_entity.pdbx_description
1 polymer ?
#
loop_
_entity_poly.entity_id
_entity_poly.type
_entity_poly.pdbx_seq_one_letter_code
_entity_poly.pdbx_strand_id
1 'polypeptide(L)'
;MCVILNDIMNIQKSNYHHTIILYPGIEKYEILQEVMTPMINELNDLVINGLKDSTGKIWKIKPYFSSDWKFLSIILGFNASNANYFCLWCLCTKKDIGNKNKVYTIEKNMNQLDPAFFNHHSSEKPPPGHIKPPLLKIIPLDYYIADELHIMLRIWDQLWLLVLQELKMQNRFNDSIRAVIITEMRRISVTFQFWQDQET
;
A
#
# COMPACT_ATOMS: atom_id res chain seq x y z
N MET A 1 9.14 8.66 6.35
CA MET A 1 10.49 8.74 5.73
C MET A 1 10.36 9.37 4.36
N CYS A 2 11.38 10.06 3.87
CA CYS A 2 11.38 10.74 2.58
C CYS A 2 12.71 10.51 1.86
N VAL A 3 12.65 10.39 0.54
CA VAL A 3 13.78 10.14 -0.36
C VAL A 3 13.61 11.01 -1.60
N ILE A 4 14.71 11.53 -2.14
CA ILE A 4 14.71 12.26 -3.40
C ILE A 4 14.77 11.24 -4.55
N LEU A 5 13.65 11.04 -5.24
CA LEU A 5 13.55 10.05 -6.33
C LEU A 5 14.49 10.32 -7.52
N ASN A 6 14.88 11.58 -7.74
CA ASN A 6 15.82 11.92 -8.81
C ASN A 6 17.27 11.50 -8.49
N ASP A 7 17.58 11.17 -7.24
CA ASP A 7 18.89 10.66 -6.83
C ASP A 7 18.93 9.13 -6.91
N ILE A 8 18.76 8.62 -8.13
CA ILE A 8 18.56 7.18 -8.44
C ILE A 8 19.65 6.30 -7.82
N MET A 9 20.89 6.76 -7.84
CA MET A 9 22.06 6.02 -7.33
C MET A 9 22.04 5.80 -5.81
N ASN A 10 21.24 6.60 -5.09
CA ASN A 10 21.20 6.61 -3.64
C ASN A 10 19.83 6.20 -3.06
N ILE A 11 18.81 5.92 -3.90
CA ILE A 11 17.45 5.54 -3.45
C ILE A 11 17.47 4.38 -2.44
N GLN A 12 18.37 3.41 -2.59
CA GLN A 12 18.44 2.23 -1.72
C GLN A 12 19.37 2.42 -0.50
N LYS A 13 20.03 3.58 -0.38
CA LYS A 13 20.98 3.83 0.71
C LYS A 13 20.26 4.51 1.88
N SER A 14 20.34 3.90 3.05
CA SER A 14 19.72 4.41 4.29
C SER A 14 20.13 5.84 4.65
N ASN A 15 21.34 6.28 4.31
CA ASN A 15 21.80 7.65 4.58
C ASN A 15 21.06 8.74 3.79
N TYR A 16 20.28 8.36 2.78
CA TYR A 16 19.47 9.25 1.94
C TYR A 16 17.98 9.15 2.26
N HIS A 17 17.66 8.48 3.38
CA HIS A 17 16.33 8.29 3.89
C HIS A 17 16.12 9.22 5.08
N HIS A 18 15.32 10.26 4.88
CA HIS A 18 15.15 11.32 5.88
C HIS A 18 13.84 11.13 6.65
N THR A 19 13.93 11.07 7.97
CA THR A 19 12.74 11.04 8.83
C THR A 19 12.12 12.44 8.89
N ILE A 20 10.85 12.54 8.46
CA ILE A 20 10.07 13.80 8.54
C ILE A 20 9.20 13.83 9.80
N ILE A 21 8.54 12.71 10.12
CA ILE A 21 7.67 12.57 11.28
C ILE A 21 8.08 11.31 12.02
N LEU A 22 8.16 11.40 13.34
CA LEU A 22 8.23 10.27 14.26
C LEU A 22 7.03 10.34 15.20
N TYR A 23 6.15 9.34 15.15
CA TYR A 23 4.96 9.28 15.99
C TYR A 23 4.80 7.86 16.57
N PRO A 24 5.06 7.65 17.87
CA PRO A 24 5.00 6.33 18.51
C PRO A 24 3.59 5.99 19.03
N GLY A 25 2.53 6.36 18.29
CA GLY A 25 1.14 6.13 18.70
C GLY A 25 0.39 5.16 17.80
N ILE A 26 -0.95 5.20 17.90
CA ILE A 26 -1.82 4.26 17.20
C ILE A 26 -2.10 4.76 15.78
N GLU A 27 -2.04 3.87 14.80
CA GLU A 27 -2.44 4.10 13.40
C GLU A 27 -3.97 4.20 13.26
N LYS A 28 -4.56 5.27 13.80
CA LYS A 28 -5.98 5.62 13.60
C LYS A 28 -6.07 6.88 12.77
N TYR A 29 -7.02 6.90 11.84
CA TYR A 29 -7.21 8.01 10.91
C TYR A 29 -7.31 9.37 11.62
N GLU A 30 -8.17 9.47 12.64
CA GLU A 30 -8.44 10.72 13.36
C GLU A 30 -7.18 11.26 14.04
N ILE A 31 -6.42 10.35 14.65
CA ILE A 31 -5.18 10.70 15.34
C ILE A 31 -4.11 11.14 14.34
N LEU A 32 -3.94 10.38 13.25
CA LEU A 32 -2.97 10.73 12.20
C LEU A 32 -3.32 12.04 11.51
N GLN A 33 -4.61 12.36 11.33
CA GLN A 33 -5.06 13.63 10.79
C GLN A 33 -4.52 14.80 11.62
N GLU A 34 -4.67 14.74 12.94
CA GLU A 34 -4.19 15.78 13.85
C GLU A 34 -2.64 15.83 13.85
N VAL A 35 -1.99 14.69 14.04
CA VAL A 35 -0.52 14.60 14.17
C VAL A 35 0.19 15.04 12.90
N MET A 36 -0.34 14.71 11.72
CA MET A 36 0.30 15.02 10.44
C MET A 36 -0.01 16.43 9.94
N THR A 37 -0.92 17.17 10.59
CA THR A 37 -1.37 18.50 10.13
C THR A 37 -0.21 19.47 9.84
N PRO A 38 0.81 19.64 10.71
CA PRO A 38 1.93 20.55 10.44
C PRO A 38 2.69 20.18 9.16
N MET A 39 3.03 18.90 9.01
CA MET A 39 3.76 18.39 7.84
C MET A 39 2.93 18.51 6.56
N ILE A 40 1.62 18.24 6.63
CA ILE A 40 0.72 18.38 5.47
C ILE A 40 0.70 19.83 5.01
N ASN A 41 0.64 20.80 5.93
CA ASN A 41 0.65 22.22 5.58
C ASN A 41 1.96 22.62 4.88
N GLU A 42 3.11 22.20 5.42
CA GLU A 42 4.42 22.46 4.80
C GLU A 42 4.55 21.78 3.42
N LEU A 43 4.09 20.54 3.28
CA LEU A 43 4.10 19.84 2.00
C LEU A 43 3.22 20.55 0.97
N ASN A 44 2.03 21.01 1.36
CA ASN A 44 1.14 21.74 0.47
C ASN A 44 1.79 23.03 -0.02
N ASP A 45 2.41 23.79 0.88
CA ASP A 45 3.16 25.00 0.53
C ASP A 45 4.28 24.69 -0.47
N LEU A 46 5.08 23.65 -0.20
CA LEU A 46 6.16 23.21 -1.10
C LEU A 46 5.67 22.78 -2.49
N VAL A 47 4.51 22.14 -2.59
CA VAL A 47 3.95 21.71 -3.88
C VAL A 47 3.38 22.89 -4.65
N ILE A 48 2.72 23.83 -3.97
CA ILE A 48 2.07 24.99 -4.60
C ILE A 48 3.11 26.04 -5.00
N ASN A 49 3.99 26.42 -4.07
CA ASN A 49 4.92 27.54 -4.22
C ASN A 49 6.30 27.10 -4.71
N GLY A 50 6.64 25.81 -4.59
CA GLY A 50 7.96 25.29 -4.92
C GLY A 50 9.01 25.65 -3.87
N LEU A 51 10.21 25.10 -4.04
CA LEU A 51 11.36 25.37 -3.18
C LEU A 51 12.28 26.40 -3.85
N LYS A 52 12.50 27.55 -3.23
CA LYS A 52 13.43 28.58 -3.74
C LYS A 52 14.85 28.32 -3.24
N ASP A 53 15.82 28.23 -4.16
CA ASP A 53 17.23 28.10 -3.81
C ASP A 53 17.93 29.45 -3.59
N SER A 54 19.21 29.40 -3.21
CA SER A 54 20.04 30.59 -2.97
C SER A 54 20.27 31.45 -4.20
N THR A 55 20.09 30.91 -5.41
CA THR A 55 20.18 31.65 -6.68
C THR A 55 18.86 32.31 -7.06
N GLY A 56 17.79 32.03 -6.30
CA GLY A 56 16.44 32.51 -6.55
C GLY A 56 15.62 31.65 -7.49
N LYS A 57 16.16 30.51 -7.96
CA LYS A 57 15.43 29.55 -8.79
C LYS A 57 14.40 28.80 -7.94
N ILE A 58 13.19 28.65 -8.50
CA ILE A 58 12.10 27.92 -7.87
C ILE A 58 12.05 26.50 -8.45
N TRP A 59 12.15 25.51 -7.58
CA TRP A 59 12.09 24.10 -7.89
C TRP A 59 10.69 23.57 -7.61
N LYS A 60 10.02 23.03 -8.64
CA LYS A 60 8.72 22.39 -8.48
C LYS A 60 8.87 21.03 -7.79
N ILE A 61 8.06 20.80 -6.77
CA ILE A 61 8.06 19.56 -6.00
C ILE A 61 6.91 18.66 -6.49
N LYS A 62 7.23 17.40 -6.79
CA LYS A 62 6.26 16.39 -7.23
C LYS A 62 6.30 15.19 -6.28
N PRO A 63 5.43 15.15 -5.26
CA PRO A 63 5.45 14.09 -4.25
C PRO A 63 4.84 12.79 -4.80
N TYR A 64 5.41 11.68 -4.33
CA TYR A 64 4.82 10.34 -4.42
C TYR A 64 4.69 9.80 -3.01
N PHE A 65 3.68 8.99 -2.76
CA PHE A 65 3.45 8.37 -1.46
C PHE A 65 3.48 6.86 -1.60
N SER A 66 4.30 6.19 -0.78
CA SER A 66 4.35 4.73 -0.76
C SER A 66 4.34 4.21 0.66
N SER A 67 3.60 3.12 0.86
CA SER A 67 3.54 2.36 2.10
C SER A 67 2.94 0.99 1.84
N ASP A 68 2.98 0.11 2.85
CA ASP A 68 2.15 -1.08 2.89
C ASP A 68 0.66 -0.75 2.70
N TRP A 69 -0.13 -1.77 2.33
CA TRP A 69 -1.55 -1.60 2.03
C TRP A 69 -2.32 -0.98 3.21
N LYS A 70 -2.07 -1.46 4.44
CA LYS A 70 -2.83 -1.05 5.62
C LYS A 70 -2.65 0.44 5.84
N PHE A 71 -1.43 0.94 5.82
CA PHE A 71 -1.21 2.37 5.99
C PHE A 71 -1.76 3.20 4.82
N LEU A 72 -1.61 2.74 3.57
CA LEU A 72 -2.21 3.41 2.40
C LEU A 72 -3.71 3.62 2.55
N SER A 73 -4.43 2.60 3.02
CA SER A 73 -5.87 2.71 3.24
C SER A 73 -6.26 3.71 4.31
N ILE A 74 -5.46 3.82 5.36
CA ILE A 74 -5.70 4.80 6.42
C ILE A 74 -5.49 6.20 5.86
N ILE A 75 -4.38 6.45 5.17
CA ILE A 75 -4.08 7.76 4.57
C ILE A 75 -5.12 8.16 3.50
N LEU A 76 -5.66 7.19 2.75
CA LEU A 76 -6.68 7.43 1.72
C LEU A 76 -8.14 7.38 2.24
N GLY A 77 -8.33 7.18 3.55
CA GLY A 77 -9.65 7.12 4.18
C GLY A 77 -10.53 5.97 3.66
N PHE A 78 -9.91 4.84 3.36
CA PHE A 78 -10.56 3.68 2.76
C PHE A 78 -11.19 2.74 3.80
N ASN A 79 -12.13 1.92 3.36
CA ASN A 79 -12.77 0.91 4.19
C ASN A 79 -11.87 -0.33 4.41
N ALA A 80 -12.39 -1.30 5.16
CA ALA A 80 -11.68 -2.53 5.47
C ALA A 80 -11.31 -3.33 4.21
N SER A 81 -10.16 -4.00 4.22
CA SER A 81 -9.65 -4.83 3.12
C SER A 81 -10.58 -5.97 2.69
N ASN A 82 -11.51 -6.37 3.57
CA ASN A 82 -12.52 -7.39 3.28
C ASN A 82 -13.83 -6.82 2.71
N ALA A 83 -13.90 -5.53 2.37
CA ALA A 83 -15.09 -4.93 1.77
C ALA A 83 -15.31 -5.40 0.33
N ASN A 84 -16.54 -5.20 -0.20
CA ASN A 84 -16.84 -5.56 -1.58
C ASN A 84 -15.99 -4.76 -2.59
N TYR A 85 -15.88 -3.45 -2.37
CA TYR A 85 -14.98 -2.56 -3.11
C TYR A 85 -13.69 -2.40 -2.32
N PHE A 86 -12.66 -3.14 -2.72
CA PHE A 86 -11.40 -3.25 -1.96
C PHE A 86 -10.23 -2.53 -2.63
N CYS A 87 -10.34 -2.16 -3.91
CA CYS A 87 -9.25 -1.54 -4.64
C CYS A 87 -9.22 -0.02 -4.43
N LEU A 88 -8.05 0.52 -4.14
CA LEU A 88 -7.82 1.95 -3.94
C LEU A 88 -7.96 2.76 -5.23
N TRP A 89 -7.67 2.15 -6.38
CA TRP A 89 -7.54 2.86 -7.66
C TRP A 89 -8.70 2.62 -8.64
N CYS A 90 -9.37 1.47 -8.57
CA CYS A 90 -10.43 1.10 -9.51
C CYS A 90 -11.73 0.70 -8.80
N LEU A 91 -12.79 0.50 -9.58
CA LEU A 91 -14.13 0.17 -9.10
C LEU A 91 -14.39 -1.34 -9.04
N CYS A 92 -13.33 -2.16 -9.07
CA CYS A 92 -13.49 -3.61 -9.00
C CYS A 92 -14.11 -4.06 -7.68
N THR A 93 -14.94 -5.09 -7.80
CA THR A 93 -15.61 -5.75 -6.69
C THR A 93 -15.00 -7.11 -6.41
N LYS A 94 -15.37 -7.74 -5.29
CA LYS A 94 -14.98 -9.13 -5.01
C LYS A 94 -15.40 -10.11 -6.10
N LYS A 95 -16.50 -9.83 -6.83
CA LYS A 95 -16.96 -10.68 -7.95
C LYS A 95 -16.02 -10.63 -9.15
N ASP A 96 -15.20 -9.58 -9.26
CA ASP A 96 -14.25 -9.42 -10.34
C ASP A 96 -12.92 -10.17 -10.06
N ILE A 97 -12.70 -10.65 -8.83
CA ILE A 97 -11.48 -11.38 -8.46
C ILE A 97 -11.34 -12.63 -9.34
N GLY A 98 -10.18 -12.76 -9.99
CA GLY A 98 -9.89 -13.87 -10.90
C GLY A 98 -10.43 -13.71 -12.33
N ASN A 99 -11.13 -12.61 -12.63
CA ASN A 99 -11.59 -12.34 -14.00
C ASN A 99 -10.41 -11.89 -14.88
N LYS A 100 -9.91 -12.80 -15.72
CA LYS A 100 -8.80 -12.57 -16.66
C LYS A 100 -9.17 -11.75 -17.89
N ASN A 101 -10.47 -11.60 -18.18
CA ASN A 101 -10.95 -10.89 -19.36
C ASN A 101 -11.13 -9.39 -19.10
N LYS A 102 -11.09 -8.96 -17.83
CA LYS A 102 -11.26 -7.57 -17.44
C LYS A 102 -9.90 -6.87 -17.39
N VAL A 103 -9.77 -5.79 -18.16
CA VAL A 103 -8.64 -4.87 -18.04
C VAL A 103 -8.98 -3.86 -16.95
N TYR A 104 -8.12 -3.77 -15.95
CA TYR A 104 -8.28 -2.81 -14.84
C TYR A 104 -7.45 -1.57 -15.12
N THR A 105 -8.12 -0.42 -15.15
CA THR A 105 -7.49 0.90 -15.23
C THR A 105 -7.69 1.65 -13.92
N ILE A 106 -6.92 2.71 -13.69
CA ILE A 106 -7.20 3.64 -12.59
C ILE A 106 -8.47 4.42 -12.98
N GLU A 107 -9.55 4.21 -12.25
CA GLU A 107 -10.86 4.83 -12.50
C GLU A 107 -11.17 5.94 -11.50
N LYS A 108 -10.58 5.85 -10.31
CA LYS A 108 -10.74 6.82 -9.23
C LYS A 108 -9.74 7.96 -9.41
N ASN A 109 -10.10 9.16 -8.98
CA ASN A 109 -9.21 10.31 -8.96
C ASN A 109 -9.36 11.12 -7.68
N MET A 110 -8.40 12.01 -7.42
CA MET A 110 -8.37 12.79 -6.18
C MET A 110 -9.50 13.82 -6.07
N ASN A 111 -10.02 14.33 -7.20
CA ASN A 111 -11.12 15.30 -7.22
C ASN A 111 -12.44 14.68 -6.74
N GLN A 112 -12.63 13.37 -6.96
CA GLN A 112 -13.78 12.62 -6.44
C GLN A 112 -13.71 12.36 -4.93
N LEU A 113 -12.62 12.77 -4.27
CA LEU A 113 -12.36 12.55 -2.85
C LEU A 113 -12.38 13.87 -2.05
N ASP A 114 -13.13 14.86 -2.56
CA ASP A 114 -13.35 16.12 -1.87
C ASP A 114 -14.02 15.89 -0.50
N PRO A 115 -13.54 16.55 0.59
CA PRO A 115 -14.12 16.37 1.92
C PRO A 115 -15.62 16.70 1.99
N ALA A 116 -16.14 17.59 1.15
CA ALA A 116 -17.57 17.90 1.09
C ALA A 116 -18.43 16.69 0.73
N PHE A 117 -17.91 15.76 -0.09
CA PHE A 117 -18.66 14.58 -0.55
C PHE A 117 -18.92 13.55 0.55
N PHE A 118 -18.12 13.59 1.62
CA PHE A 118 -18.28 12.70 2.77
C PHE A 118 -19.38 13.17 3.74
N ASN A 119 -20.01 14.32 3.50
CA ASN A 119 -21.18 14.76 4.26
C ASN A 119 -22.43 13.97 3.85
N HIS A 120 -23.24 13.55 4.83
CA HIS A 120 -24.51 12.85 4.60
C HIS A 120 -25.46 13.64 3.69
N HIS A 121 -25.46 14.98 3.80
CA HIS A 121 -26.33 15.86 3.00
C HIS A 121 -25.77 16.24 1.63
N SER A 122 -24.54 15.82 1.29
CA SER A 122 -23.96 16.12 -0.02
C SER A 122 -24.71 15.41 -1.15
N SER A 123 -24.98 16.15 -2.23
CA SER A 123 -25.53 15.64 -3.49
C SER A 123 -24.55 14.73 -4.22
N GLU A 124 -23.26 15.04 -4.13
CA GLU A 124 -22.17 14.20 -4.65
C GLU A 124 -21.63 13.30 -3.55
N LYS A 125 -21.29 12.06 -3.90
CA LYS A 125 -20.77 11.05 -2.98
C LYS A 125 -19.39 10.58 -3.43
N PRO A 126 -18.51 10.19 -2.48
CA PRO A 126 -17.22 9.63 -2.82
C PRO A 126 -17.39 8.30 -3.57
N PRO A 127 -16.39 7.89 -4.35
CA PRO A 127 -16.40 6.60 -5.02
C PRO A 127 -16.44 5.46 -3.99
N PRO A 128 -17.06 4.32 -4.33
CA PRO A 128 -17.16 3.18 -3.44
C PRO A 128 -15.80 2.75 -2.86
N GLY A 129 -15.82 2.43 -1.58
CA GLY A 129 -14.61 2.05 -0.83
C GLY A 129 -14.07 3.17 0.07
N HIS A 130 -14.18 4.43 -0.36
CA HIS A 130 -13.73 5.56 0.45
C HIS A 130 -14.81 5.97 1.44
N ILE A 131 -14.45 6.03 2.72
CA ILE A 131 -15.33 6.40 3.83
C ILE A 131 -14.93 7.71 4.49
N LYS A 132 -13.70 8.18 4.23
CA LYS A 132 -13.16 9.45 4.71
C LYS A 132 -12.32 10.11 3.61
N PRO A 133 -12.14 11.44 3.66
CA PRO A 133 -11.23 12.11 2.75
C PRO A 133 -9.78 11.67 2.94
N PRO A 134 -8.94 11.70 1.89
CA PRO A 134 -7.51 11.47 2.03
C PRO A 134 -6.84 12.54 2.91
N LEU A 135 -5.80 12.15 3.65
CA LEU A 135 -4.99 13.08 4.45
C LEU A 135 -4.05 13.91 3.57
N LEU A 136 -3.50 13.33 2.49
CA LEU A 136 -2.51 13.95 1.60
C LEU A 136 -3.12 14.28 0.22
N LYS A 137 -4.18 15.09 0.18
CA LYS A 137 -4.94 15.41 -1.06
C LYS A 137 -4.14 16.10 -2.17
N ILE A 138 -3.03 16.75 -1.83
CA ILE A 138 -2.18 17.41 -2.81
C ILE A 138 -1.47 16.41 -3.74
N ILE A 139 -1.36 15.15 -3.31
CA ILE A 139 -0.76 14.07 -4.08
C ILE A 139 -1.84 13.45 -4.98
N PRO A 140 -1.65 13.38 -6.31
CA PRO A 140 -2.55 12.66 -7.20
C PRO A 140 -2.71 11.18 -6.81
N LEU A 141 -3.91 10.61 -7.03
CA LEU A 141 -4.20 9.23 -6.60
C LEU A 141 -3.30 8.18 -7.31
N ASP A 142 -2.91 8.44 -8.56
CA ASP A 142 -2.00 7.61 -9.34
C ASP A 142 -0.54 7.66 -8.84
N TYR A 143 -0.22 8.55 -7.89
CA TYR A 143 1.10 8.63 -7.24
C TYR A 143 1.13 7.99 -5.85
N TYR A 144 0.03 7.34 -5.46
CA TYR A 144 0.01 6.42 -4.32
C TYR A 144 0.41 5.03 -4.80
N ILE A 145 1.56 4.56 -4.33
CA ILE A 145 2.18 3.32 -4.78
C ILE A 145 2.25 2.34 -3.61
N ALA A 146 1.66 1.16 -3.77
CA ALA A 146 1.79 0.10 -2.79
C ALA A 146 3.24 -0.39 -2.71
N ASP A 147 3.68 -0.66 -1.49
CA ASP A 147 5.01 -1.19 -1.21
C ASP A 147 5.24 -2.54 -1.93
N GLU A 148 6.28 -2.58 -2.77
CA GLU A 148 6.60 -3.74 -3.60
C GLU A 148 6.93 -4.97 -2.76
N LEU A 149 7.67 -4.81 -1.65
CA LEU A 149 8.06 -5.93 -0.79
C LEU A 149 6.82 -6.62 -0.21
N HIS A 150 5.87 -5.86 0.34
CA HIS A 150 4.64 -6.42 0.90
C HIS A 150 3.74 -7.05 -0.17
N ILE A 151 3.71 -6.50 -1.39
CA ILE A 151 2.99 -7.14 -2.52
C ILE A 151 3.62 -8.49 -2.86
N MET A 152 4.95 -8.54 -3.00
CA MET A 152 5.68 -9.75 -3.38
C MET A 152 5.52 -10.85 -2.32
N LEU A 153 5.59 -10.49 -1.04
CA LEU A 153 5.30 -11.42 0.06
C LEU A 153 3.88 -11.99 -0.03
N ARG A 154 2.88 -11.14 -0.30
CA ARG A 154 1.49 -11.61 -0.43
C ARG A 154 1.29 -12.54 -1.63
N ILE A 155 1.92 -12.25 -2.76
CA ILE A 155 1.88 -13.12 -3.96
C ILE A 155 2.51 -14.47 -3.63
N TRP A 156 3.69 -14.45 -3.00
CA TRP A 156 4.41 -15.64 -2.57
C TRP A 156 3.55 -16.53 -1.65
N ASP A 157 2.93 -15.94 -0.63
CA ASP A 157 2.04 -16.66 0.29
C ASP A 157 0.89 -17.36 -0.42
N GLN A 158 0.25 -16.68 -1.39
CA GLN A 158 -0.85 -17.25 -2.16
C GLN A 158 -0.38 -18.39 -3.07
N LEU A 159 0.76 -18.22 -3.75
CA LEU A 159 1.33 -19.28 -4.60
C LEU A 159 1.68 -20.52 -3.78
N TRP A 160 2.30 -20.35 -2.60
CA TRP A 160 2.60 -21.47 -1.72
C TRP A 160 1.36 -22.16 -1.17
N LEU A 161 0.34 -21.38 -0.79
CA LEU A 161 -0.94 -21.95 -0.36
C LEU A 161 -1.54 -22.84 -1.47
N LEU A 162 -1.53 -22.39 -2.72
CA LEU A 162 -2.04 -23.14 -3.86
C LEU A 162 -1.24 -24.43 -4.10
N VAL A 163 0.10 -24.37 -4.04
CA VAL A 163 0.96 -25.56 -4.16
C VAL A 163 0.62 -26.59 -3.10
N LEU A 164 0.47 -26.16 -1.84
CA LEU A 164 0.14 -27.06 -0.73
C LEU A 164 -1.28 -27.63 -0.85
N GLN A 165 -2.25 -26.83 -1.31
CA GLN A 165 -3.61 -27.28 -1.57
C GLN A 165 -3.65 -28.36 -2.65
N GLU A 166 -2.95 -28.15 -3.76
CA GLU A 166 -2.87 -29.12 -4.86
C GLU A 166 -2.27 -30.45 -4.38
N LEU A 167 -1.16 -30.40 -3.64
CA LEU A 167 -0.52 -31.60 -3.08
C LEU A 167 -1.46 -32.38 -2.14
N LYS A 168 -2.26 -31.67 -1.34
CA LYS A 168 -3.26 -32.28 -0.45
C LYS A 168 -4.41 -32.90 -1.25
N MET A 169 -4.93 -32.20 -2.26
CA MET A 169 -6.00 -32.71 -3.13
C MET A 169 -5.57 -33.97 -3.89
N GLN A 170 -4.29 -34.07 -4.27
CA GLN A 170 -3.74 -35.25 -4.93
C GLN A 170 -3.32 -36.37 -3.96
N ASN A 171 -3.54 -36.23 -2.64
CA ASN A 171 -3.04 -37.16 -1.61
C ASN A 171 -1.52 -37.38 -1.64
N ARG A 172 -0.76 -36.37 -2.10
CA ARG A 172 0.71 -36.42 -2.21
C ARG A 172 1.43 -35.69 -1.09
N PHE A 173 0.70 -34.99 -0.23
CA PHE A 173 1.29 -34.23 0.88
C PHE A 173 1.74 -35.17 2.03
N ASN A 174 2.82 -35.91 1.80
CA ASN A 174 3.43 -36.87 2.73
C ASN A 174 4.85 -36.44 3.14
N ASP A 175 5.52 -37.24 3.99
CA ASP A 175 6.88 -36.94 4.48
C ASP A 175 7.92 -36.81 3.37
N SER A 176 7.82 -37.61 2.31
CA SER A 176 8.74 -37.55 1.18
C SER A 176 8.64 -36.19 0.46
N ILE A 177 7.42 -35.75 0.13
CA ILE A 177 7.21 -34.44 -0.50
C ILE A 177 7.60 -33.30 0.44
N ARG A 178 7.30 -33.39 1.74
CA ARG A 178 7.74 -32.41 2.74
C ARG A 178 9.27 -32.29 2.77
N ALA A 179 9.99 -33.42 2.70
CA ALA A 179 11.45 -33.43 2.63
C ALA A 179 11.99 -32.81 1.33
N VAL A 180 11.34 -33.04 0.19
CA VAL A 180 11.69 -32.37 -1.08
C VAL A 180 11.52 -30.85 -0.95
N ILE A 181 10.39 -30.37 -0.42
CA ILE A 181 10.14 -28.93 -0.23
C ILE A 181 11.22 -28.31 0.67
N ILE A 182 11.53 -28.94 1.81
CA ILE A 182 12.57 -28.45 2.72
C ILE A 182 13.94 -28.40 2.01
N THR A 183 14.26 -29.41 1.20
CA THR A 183 15.53 -29.47 0.46
C THR A 183 15.62 -28.37 -0.59
N GLU A 184 14.56 -28.12 -1.35
CA GLU A 184 14.50 -27.04 -2.34
C GLU A 184 14.56 -25.65 -1.70
N MET A 185 13.91 -25.45 -0.55
CA MET A 185 14.02 -24.21 0.21
C MET A 185 15.46 -23.97 0.71
N ARG A 186 16.12 -25.01 1.23
CA ARG A 186 17.54 -24.92 1.61
C ARG A 186 18.45 -24.60 0.42
N ARG A 187 18.14 -25.14 -0.77
CA ARG A 187 18.92 -24.88 -2.00
C ARG A 187 18.96 -23.40 -2.36
N ILE A 188 17.88 -22.65 -2.06
CA ILE A 188 17.83 -21.19 -2.23
C ILE A 188 18.20 -20.42 -0.96
N SER A 189 18.86 -21.08 0.00
CA SER A 189 19.29 -20.51 1.28
C SER A 189 18.15 -19.96 2.15
N VAL A 190 16.93 -20.50 2.01
CA VAL A 190 15.78 -20.17 2.86
C VAL A 190 15.60 -21.26 3.92
N THR A 191 15.64 -20.86 5.19
CA THR A 191 15.30 -21.76 6.30
C THR A 191 13.79 -21.99 6.32
N PHE A 192 13.36 -23.22 6.07
CA PHE A 192 11.95 -23.61 6.02
C PHE A 192 11.71 -24.91 6.79
N GLN A 193 10.67 -24.94 7.61
CA GLN A 193 10.27 -26.11 8.40
C GLN A 193 8.74 -26.21 8.41
N PHE A 194 8.23 -27.44 8.42
CA PHE A 194 6.82 -27.69 8.69
C PHE A 194 6.62 -27.81 10.20
N TRP A 195 5.57 -27.16 10.71
CA TRP A 195 5.14 -27.36 12.09
C TRP A 195 4.74 -28.82 12.30
N GLN A 196 5.27 -29.45 13.35
CA GLN A 196 4.80 -30.75 13.83
C GLN A 196 3.86 -30.47 14.99
N ASP A 197 2.56 -30.78 14.82
CA ASP A 197 1.65 -30.78 15.95
C ASP A 197 2.13 -31.84 16.93
N GLN A 198 2.48 -31.43 18.15
CA GLN A 198 2.69 -32.38 19.23
C GLN A 198 1.30 -32.85 19.66
N GLU A 199 1.00 -34.13 19.45
CA GLU A 199 -0.17 -34.76 20.05
C GLU A 199 -0.03 -34.62 21.58
N THR A 200 -0.87 -33.77 22.18
CA THR A 200 -1.14 -33.76 23.63
C THR A 200 -2.29 -34.70 23.95
#